data_AF-A0A379SYY6-F1
#
_entry.id   AF-A0A379SYY6-F1
#
_cell.length_a   1.000
_cell.length_b   1.000
_cell.length_c   1.000
_cell.angle_alpha   90.00
_cell.angle_beta   90.00
_cell.angle_gamma   90.00
#
_symmetry.space_group_name_H-M   'P 1'
#
loop_
_entity.id
_entity.type
_entity.pdbx_description
1 polymer ?
#
loop_
_entity_poly.entity_id
_entity_poly.type
_entity_poly.pdbx_seq_one_letter_code
_entity_poly.pdbx_strand_id
1 'polypeptide(L)'
;MNLKEKTRALFAEIFGYPATHTIQAPGRVNLIGEHTDYNDGFVLPCAIDYQTVISCAPRDDRTVRVIAADYDNQVGRIFVGCADRDPR
;
A
#
# COMPACT_ATOMS: atom_id res chain seq x y z
N MET A 1 -5.94 4.38 -18.76
CA MET A 1 -4.91 3.65 -18.00
C MET A 1 -5.53 3.18 -16.70
N ASN A 2 -5.51 1.89 -16.40
CA ASN A 2 -6.05 1.37 -15.14
C ASN A 2 -5.04 1.62 -13.98
N LEU A 3 -5.47 1.42 -12.73
CA LEU A 3 -4.63 1.68 -11.56
C LEU A 3 -3.35 0.82 -11.52
N LYS A 4 -3.37 -0.40 -12.06
CA LYS A 4 -2.19 -1.28 -12.14
C LYS A 4 -1.15 -0.72 -13.09
N GLU A 5 -1.57 -0.29 -14.27
CA GLU A 5 -0.70 0.34 -15.26
C GLU A 5 -0.12 1.65 -14.70
N LYS A 6 -0.97 2.51 -14.12
CA LYS A 6 -0.55 3.80 -13.54
C LYS A 6 0.52 3.60 -12.46
N THR A 7 0.29 2.70 -11.52
CA THR A 7 1.23 2.44 -10.41
C THR A 7 2.53 1.79 -10.87
N ARG A 8 2.48 0.89 -11.86
CA ARG A 8 3.69 0.28 -12.46
C ARG A 8 4.55 1.31 -13.19
N ALA A 9 3.92 2.18 -13.97
CA ALA A 9 4.62 3.25 -14.70
C ALA A 9 5.28 4.24 -13.74
N LEU A 10 4.51 4.73 -12.75
CA LEU A 10 5.01 5.66 -11.74
C LEU A 10 6.15 5.04 -10.91
N PHE A 11 6.04 3.76 -10.54
CA PHE A 11 7.10 3.06 -9.82
C PHE A 11 8.41 3.05 -10.62
N ALA A 12 8.35 2.68 -11.91
CA ALA A 12 9.53 2.62 -12.76
C ALA A 12 10.16 4.00 -12.97
N GLU A 13 9.34 5.03 -13.14
CA GLU A 13 9.78 6.42 -13.27
C GLU A 13 10.51 6.92 -12.01
N ILE A 14 9.95 6.67 -10.83
CA ILE A 14 10.46 7.25 -9.57
C ILE A 14 11.65 6.46 -9.01
N PHE A 15 11.64 5.13 -9.15
CA PHE A 15 12.68 4.27 -8.55
C PHE A 15 13.75 3.82 -9.54
N GLY A 16 13.54 4.00 -10.85
CA GLY A 16 14.53 3.71 -11.89
C GLY A 16 14.66 2.22 -12.26
N TYR A 17 13.74 1.37 -11.79
CA TYR A 17 13.70 -0.05 -12.10
C TYR A 17 12.25 -0.57 -12.07
N PRO A 18 11.91 -1.66 -12.78
CA PRO A 18 10.53 -2.14 -12.82
C PRO A 18 10.08 -2.73 -11.48
N ALA A 19 8.80 -2.54 -11.15
CA ALA A 19 8.17 -3.27 -10.06
C ALA A 19 8.18 -4.79 -10.36
N THR A 20 8.40 -5.59 -9.33
CA THR A 20 8.36 -7.07 -9.44
C THR A 20 6.98 -7.62 -9.11
N HIS A 21 6.20 -6.88 -8.31
CA HIS A 21 4.86 -7.26 -7.87
C HIS A 21 3.89 -6.09 -8.04
N THR A 22 2.64 -6.42 -8.38
CA THR A 22 1.51 -5.50 -8.33
C THR A 22 0.37 -6.17 -7.58
N ILE A 23 -0.02 -5.58 -6.45
CA ILE A 23 -1.07 -6.08 -5.55
C ILE A 23 -2.26 -5.12 -5.61
N GLN A 24 -3.47 -5.67 -5.55
CA GLN A 24 -4.72 -4.91 -5.54
C GLN A 24 -5.58 -5.38 -4.36
N ALA A 25 -6.11 -4.45 -3.58
CA ALA A 25 -7.07 -4.71 -2.52
C ALA A 25 -8.29 -3.80 -2.70
N PRO A 26 -9.53 -4.34 -2.73
CA PRO A 26 -10.73 -3.54 -2.77
C PRO A 26 -11.01 -2.92 -1.39
N GLY A 27 -11.66 -1.76 -1.38
CA GLY A 27 -12.36 -1.29 -0.21
C GLY A 27 -13.54 -2.21 0.10
N ARG A 28 -14.16 -1.99 1.26
CA ARG A 28 -15.38 -2.71 1.66
C ARG A 28 -16.40 -1.77 2.26
N VAL A 29 -17.66 -2.14 2.13
CA VAL A 29 -18.77 -1.61 2.92
C VAL A 29 -19.36 -2.75 3.73
N ASN A 30 -19.83 -2.46 4.93
CA ASN A 30 -20.59 -3.43 5.71
C ASN A 30 -22.07 -3.26 5.39
N LEU A 31 -22.74 -4.35 5.02
CA LEU A 31 -24.18 -4.34 4.77
C LEU A 31 -24.97 -4.41 6.08
N ILE A 32 -24.46 -5.19 7.04
CA ILE A 32 -25.01 -5.35 8.39
C ILE A 32 -23.91 -5.85 9.35
N GLY A 33 -24.11 -5.63 10.66
CA GLY A 33 -23.14 -5.98 11.70
C GLY A 33 -22.16 -4.85 12.02
N GLU A 34 -22.63 -3.59 12.01
CA GLU A 34 -21.81 -2.50 12.53
C GLU A 34 -21.65 -2.64 14.04
N HIS A 35 -20.43 -2.39 14.53
CA HIS A 35 -20.08 -2.45 15.95
C HIS A 35 -20.23 -3.83 16.61
N THR A 36 -20.33 -4.90 15.83
CA THR A 36 -20.36 -6.29 16.34
C THR A 36 -19.04 -7.03 16.15
N ASP A 37 -18.20 -6.59 15.23
CA ASP A 37 -16.92 -7.23 14.89
C ASP A 37 -15.93 -7.29 16.06
N TYR A 38 -15.80 -6.20 16.82
CA TYR A 38 -14.94 -6.18 18.01
C TYR A 38 -15.50 -6.94 19.22
N ASN A 39 -16.73 -7.44 19.13
CA ASN A 39 -17.41 -8.23 20.17
C ASN A 39 -17.55 -9.71 19.80
N ASP A 40 -16.71 -10.21 18.87
CA ASP A 40 -16.82 -11.57 18.32
C ASP A 40 -18.19 -11.89 17.68
N GLY A 41 -18.90 -10.85 17.23
CA GLY A 41 -20.18 -10.96 16.54
C GLY A 41 -20.01 -11.19 15.04
N PHE A 42 -21.11 -11.56 14.38
CA PHE A 42 -21.13 -11.72 12.93
C PHE A 42 -21.18 -10.37 12.20
N VAL A 43 -20.55 -10.32 11.03
CA VAL A 43 -20.59 -9.20 10.10
C VAL A 43 -20.80 -9.69 8.67
N LEU A 44 -21.42 -8.85 7.83
CA LEU A 44 -21.59 -9.14 6.40
C LEU A 44 -21.00 -8.00 5.54
N PRO A 45 -19.67 -7.99 5.34
CA PRO A 45 -19.02 -7.05 4.46
C PRO A 45 -19.19 -7.44 2.99
N CYS A 46 -19.20 -6.44 2.12
CA CYS A 46 -19.12 -6.59 0.67
C CYS A 46 -17.97 -5.74 0.12
N ALA A 47 -17.18 -6.30 -0.78
CA ALA A 47 -16.16 -5.54 -1.50
C ALA A 47 -16.82 -4.55 -2.47
N ILE A 48 -16.21 -3.38 -2.62
CA ILE A 48 -16.67 -2.32 -3.54
C ILE A 48 -15.64 -2.11 -4.66
N ASP A 49 -16.03 -1.39 -5.71
CA ASP A 49 -15.18 -1.16 -6.88
C ASP A 49 -14.01 -0.19 -6.62
N TYR A 50 -14.08 0.59 -5.54
CA TYR A 50 -12.96 1.39 -5.04
C TYR A 50 -11.86 0.49 -4.49
N GLN A 51 -10.61 0.81 -4.81
CA GLN A 51 -9.49 -0.10 -4.55
C GLN A 51 -8.18 0.66 -4.34
N THR A 52 -7.27 0.04 -3.61
CA THR A 52 -5.88 0.45 -3.53
C THR A 52 -5.03 -0.53 -4.35
N VAL A 53 -4.14 0.00 -5.17
CA VAL A 53 -3.18 -0.79 -5.94
C VAL A 53 -1.77 -0.35 -5.57
N ILE A 54 -0.90 -1.33 -5.28
CA ILE A 54 0.50 -1.10 -4.94
C ILE A 54 1.35 -1.84 -5.96
N SER A 55 2.30 -1.12 -6.57
CA SER A 55 3.39 -1.72 -7.34
C SER A 55 4.68 -1.59 -6.54
N CYS A 56 5.39 -2.69 -6.33
CA CYS A 56 6.55 -2.73 -5.44
C CYS A 56 7.63 -3.71 -5.92
N ALA A 57 8.82 -3.59 -5.32
CA ALA A 57 9.87 -4.59 -5.45
C ALA A 57 10.67 -4.70 -4.15
N PRO A 58 11.22 -5.90 -3.85
CA PRO A 58 12.08 -6.07 -2.69
C PRO A 58 13.36 -5.24 -2.84
N ARG A 59 13.95 -4.92 -1.70
CA ARG A 59 15.27 -4.31 -1.56
C ARG A 59 16.09 -5.17 -0.62
N ASP A 60 17.40 -5.13 -0.79
CA ASP A 60 18.34 -5.89 0.06
C ASP A 60 18.71 -5.12 1.35
N ASP A 61 18.18 -3.90 1.52
CA ASP A 61 18.34 -3.08 2.71
C ASP A 61 17.08 -3.08 3.60
N ARG A 62 17.20 -2.49 4.79
CA ARG A 62 16.07 -2.32 5.72
C ARG A 62 15.30 -1.03 5.48
N THR A 63 15.32 -0.50 4.26
CA THR A 63 14.67 0.76 3.94
C THR A 63 13.45 0.53 3.08
N VAL A 64 12.31 1.03 3.52
CA VAL A 64 11.10 1.12 2.72
C VAL A 64 11.01 2.53 2.13
N ARG A 65 10.89 2.62 0.82
CA ARG A 65 10.59 3.87 0.10
C ARG A 65 9.21 3.76 -0.49
N VAL A 66 8.37 4.78 -0.27
CA VAL A 66 6.98 4.80 -0.72
C VAL A 66 6.69 6.09 -1.47
N ILE A 67 5.73 6.01 -2.38
CA ILE A 67 5.14 7.15 -3.07
C ILE A 67 3.63 6.99 -3.09
N ALA A 68 2.89 8.06 -2.81
CA ALA A 68 1.44 8.09 -2.87
C ALA A 68 0.96 8.79 -4.16
N ALA A 69 0.52 8.00 -5.14
CA ALA A 69 0.11 8.48 -6.47
C ALA A 69 -1.16 9.33 -6.50
N ASP A 70 -1.92 9.30 -5.39
CA ASP A 70 -3.18 9.98 -5.13
C ASP A 70 -3.04 11.11 -4.09
N TYR A 71 -1.82 11.34 -3.59
CA TYR A 71 -1.52 12.39 -2.63
C TYR A 71 -0.34 13.23 -3.12
N ASP A 72 -0.55 13.95 -4.24
CA ASP A 72 0.42 14.82 -4.89
C ASP A 72 1.82 14.20 -5.08
N ASN A 73 1.86 12.88 -5.31
CA ASN A 73 3.11 12.12 -5.44
C ASN A 73 4.04 12.28 -4.23
N GLN A 74 3.51 12.49 -3.02
CA GLN A 74 4.33 12.58 -1.82
C GLN A 74 5.16 11.32 -1.62
N VAL A 75 6.42 11.53 -1.25
CA VAL A 75 7.41 10.47 -1.06
C VAL A 75 7.77 10.33 0.41
N GLY A 76 7.92 9.09 0.86
CA GLY A 76 8.30 8.75 2.22
C GLY A 76 9.43 7.73 2.24
N ARG A 77 10.22 7.76 3.32
CA ARG A 77 11.26 6.78 3.59
C ARG A 77 11.20 6.36 5.05
N ILE A 78 11.13 5.05 5.28
CA ILE A 78 11.05 4.45 6.60
C ILE A 78 12.17 3.42 6.72
N PHE A 79 12.91 3.44 7.82
CA PHE A 79 13.84 2.36 8.15
C PHE A 79 13.10 1.33 9.02
N VAL A 80 13.19 0.06 8.64
CA VAL A 80 12.57 -1.07 9.34
C VAL A 80 13.60 -1.67 10.30
N GLY A 81 13.62 -1.14 11.52
CA GLY A 81 14.53 -1.57 12.58
C GLY A 81 14.55 -0.57 13.74
N CYS A 82 15.24 -0.92 14.83
CA CYS A 82 15.49 0.01 15.94
C CYS A 82 16.43 1.13 15.47
N ALA A 83 16.00 2.38 15.64
CA ALA A 83 16.72 3.58 15.22
C ALA A 83 17.94 3.93 16.08
N ASP A 84 18.23 3.16 17.15
CA ASP A 84 19.19 3.53 18.20
C ASP A 84 20.65 3.17 17.92
N ARG A 85 21.09 3.23 16.66
CA ARG A 85 22.53 3.36 16.39
C ARG A 85 22.73 4.43 15.32
N ASP A 86 22.67 5.67 15.77
CA ASP A 86 23.44 6.80 15.24
C ASP A 86 24.93 6.55 15.54
N PRO A 87 25.77 6.14 14.56
CA PRO A 87 27.19 6.31 14.68
C PRO A 87 27.50 7.69 14.11
N ARG A 88 27.79 8.64 15.01
CA ARG A 88 28.66 9.77 14.68
C ARG A 88 29.81 9.35 13.77
#